data_AF-A0A7J4FKT5-F1
#
_entry.id   AF-A0A7J4FKT5-F1
#
_cell.length_a   1.000
_cell.length_b   1.000
_cell.length_c   1.000
_cell.angle_alpha   90.00
_cell.angle_beta   90.00
_cell.angle_gamma   90.00
#
_symmetry.space_group_name_H-M   'P 1'
#
loop_
_entity.id
_entity.type
_entity.pdbx_description
1 polymer ?
#
loop_
_entity_poly.entity_id
_entity_poly.type
_entity_poly.pdbx_seq_one_letter_code
_entity_poly.pdbx_strand_id
1 'polypeptide(L)' 'GEFMMGRFHGHGSLFFPDGREYTGDFRGNVLHGQGKLIYADGSIFEGEFKDGKPHGDGIRRYLNGSLVE' A
#
# COMPACT_ATOMS: atom_id res chain seq x y z
N GLY A 1 -13.05 8.23 -9.54
CA GLY A 1 -12.36 6.93 -9.59
C GLY A 1 -13.37 5.89 -9.96
N GLU A 2 -13.10 5.10 -11.00
CA GLU A 2 -14.01 4.08 -11.52
C GLU A 2 -14.18 2.94 -10.51
N PHE A 3 -15.27 2.97 -9.75
CA PHE A 3 -15.75 1.83 -8.99
C PHE A 3 -16.67 1.00 -9.88
N MET A 4 -16.11 0.10 -10.68
CA MET A 4 -16.91 -0.90 -11.40
C MET A 4 -16.31 -2.30 -11.25
N MET A 5 -17.17 -3.19 -10.75
CA MET A 5 -17.05 -4.66 -10.80
C MET A 5 -16.02 -5.33 -9.90
N GLY A 6 -16.29 -5.38 -8.59
CA GLY A 6 -16.11 -6.57 -7.74
C GLY A 6 -14.70 -7.13 -7.49
N ARG A 7 -13.66 -6.63 -8.17
CA ARG A 7 -12.26 -6.95 -7.95
C ARG A 7 -11.43 -5.71 -8.25
N PHE A 8 -10.76 -5.14 -7.25
CA PHE A 8 -9.71 -4.15 -7.48
C PHE A 8 -8.62 -4.82 -8.32
N HIS A 9 -8.60 -4.52 -9.61
CA HIS A 9 -7.56 -4.87 -10.58
C HIS A 9 -7.01 -3.56 -11.15
N GLY A 10 -5.69 -3.39 -11.09
CA GLY A 10 -5.01 -2.16 -11.51
C GLY A 10 -4.64 -1.25 -10.34
N HIS A 11 -4.35 0.02 -10.62
CA HIS A 11 -3.94 0.99 -9.61
C HIS A 11 -5.15 1.61 -8.90
N GLY A 12 -5.09 1.73 -7.58
CA GLY A 12 -6.15 2.36 -6.79
C GLY A 12 -5.67 2.83 -5.42
N SER A 13 -6.63 3.29 -4.61
CA SER A 13 -6.39 3.64 -3.21
C SER A 13 -7.40 2.92 -2.32
N LEU A 14 -6.92 2.35 -1.21
CA LEU A 14 -7.70 1.65 -0.20
C LEU A 14 -7.47 2.31 1.15
N PHE A 15 -8.57 2.76 1.75
CA PHE A 15 -8.58 3.30 3.11
C PHE A 15 -9.03 2.21 4.07
N PHE A 16 -8.22 1.94 5.08
CA PHE A 16 -8.54 1.00 6.14
C PHE A 16 -9.25 1.74 7.28
N PRO A 17 -10.23 1.10 7.96
CA PRO A 17 -10.92 1.70 9.11
C PRO A 17 -9.97 1.97 10.30
N ASP A 18 -8.82 1.31 10.32
CA ASP A 18 -7.73 1.48 11.28
C ASP A 18 -6.89 2.76 11.03
N GLY A 19 -7.22 3.55 10.01
CA GLY A 19 -6.50 4.79 9.66
C GLY A 19 -5.31 4.59 8.73
N ARG A 20 -5.08 3.37 8.25
CA ARG A 20 -4.08 3.08 7.22
C ARG A 20 -4.62 3.45 5.84
N GLU A 21 -3.73 3.86 4.94
CA GLU A 21 -4.06 4.16 3.55
C GLU A 21 -3.07 3.43 2.66
N TYR A 22 -3.56 2.66 1.69
CA TYR A 22 -2.72 2.10 0.64
C TYR A 22 -3.06 2.76 -0.69
N THR A 23 -2.03 3.13 -1.46
CA THR A 23 -2.18 3.53 -2.85
C THR A 23 -1.18 2.75 -3.69
N GLY A 24 -1.65 2.02 -4.70
CA GLY A 24 -0.80 1.13 -5.46
C GLY A 24 -1.57 0.17 -6.34
N ASP A 25 -0.85 -0.81 -6.87
CA ASP A 25 -1.42 -1.86 -7.68
C ASP A 25 -2.18 -2.90 -6.84
N PHE A 26 -3.25 -3.42 -7.44
CA PHE A 26 -4.11 -4.44 -6.87
C PHE A 26 -4.28 -5.59 -7.84
N ARG A 27 -4.30 -6.80 -7.28
CA ARG A 27 -4.62 -8.04 -7.98
C ARG A 27 -5.61 -8.84 -7.16
N GLY A 28 -6.80 -9.08 -7.69
CA GLY A 28 -7.86 -9.84 -7.04
C GLY A 28 -8.32 -9.29 -5.68
N ASN A 29 -8.41 -7.97 -5.48
CA ASN A 29 -8.66 -7.32 -4.18
C ASN A 29 -7.50 -7.42 -3.17
N VAL A 30 -6.32 -7.84 -3.61
CA VAL A 30 -5.14 -7.97 -2.77
C VAL A 30 -4.07 -6.99 -3.25
N LEU A 31 -3.38 -6.35 -2.30
CA LEU A 31 -2.24 -5.45 -2.59
C LEU A 31 -1.16 -6.25 -3.32
N HIS A 32 -0.74 -5.78 -4.49
CA HIS A 32 0.20 -6.51 -5.34
C HIS A 32 0.98 -5.55 -6.24
N GLY A 33 2.24 -5.83 -6.54
CA GLY A 33 3.07 -4.94 -7.36
C GLY A 33 3.53 -3.72 -6.56
N GLN A 34 3.81 -2.60 -7.23
CA GLN A 34 4.31 -1.42 -6.55
C GLN A 34 3.19 -0.69 -5.81
N GLY A 35 3.48 -0.27 -4.57
CA GLY A 35 2.51 0.47 -3.78
C GLY A 35 3.16 1.29 -2.68
N LYS A 36 2.31 2.10 -2.06
CA LYS A 36 2.62 2.95 -0.93
C LYS A 36 1.58 2.71 0.15
N LEU A 37 2.02 2.24 1.32
CA LEU A 37 1.20 2.04 2.50
C LEU A 37 1.57 3.08 3.56
N ILE A 38 0.62 3.94 3.88
CA ILE A 38 0.67 4.86 5.01
C ILE A 38 0.04 4.16 6.20
N TYR A 39 0.79 4.05 7.29
CA TYR A 39 0.35 3.48 8.54
C TYR A 39 -0.38 4.53 9.39
N ALA A 40 -1.18 4.07 10.36
CA ALA A 40 -1.93 4.95 11.25
C ALA A 40 -1.02 5.83 12.14
N ASP A 41 0.21 5.38 12.40
CA ASP A 41 1.23 6.17 13.09
C ASP A 41 1.91 7.21 12.18
N GLY A 42 1.52 7.26 10.90
CA GLY A 42 2.05 8.15 9.88
C GLY A 42 3.38 7.68 9.25
N SER A 43 3.92 6.53 9.67
CA SER A 43 4.96 5.84 8.91
C SER A 43 4.48 5.49 7.51
N ILE A 44 5.39 5.45 6.55
CA ILE A 44 5.12 5.18 5.15
C ILE A 44 6.02 4.02 4.71
N PHE A 45 5.47 3.03 4.03
CA PHE A 45 6.22 2.03 3.30
C PHE A 45 5.93 2.19 1.82
N GLU A 46 6.97 2.29 0.99
CA GLU A 46 6.85 2.37 -0.47
C GLU A 46 7.74 1.30 -1.08
N GLY A 47 7.16 0.36 -1.82
CA GLY A 47 7.89 -0.79 -2.33
C GLY A 47 6.98 -1.80 -3.00
N GLU A 48 7.51 -2.99 -3.24
CA GLU A 48 6.73 -4.08 -3.83
C GLU A 48 5.81 -4.71 -2.78
N PHE A 49 4.63 -5.13 -3.22
CA PHE A 49 3.64 -5.85 -2.44
C PHE A 49 3.31 -7.16 -3.13
N LYS A 50 3.14 -8.21 -2.35
CA LYS A 50 2.73 -9.52 -2.83
C LYS A 50 1.83 -10.18 -1.80
N ASP A 51 0.68 -10.67 -2.26
CA ASP A 51 -0.34 -11.31 -1.41
C ASP A 51 -0.74 -10.44 -0.20
N GLY A 52 -0.81 -9.11 -0.38
CA GLY A 52 -1.27 -8.19 0.65
C GLY A 52 -0.19 -7.77 1.65
N LYS A 53 1.06 -8.19 1.43
CA LYS A 53 2.19 -7.90 2.30
C LYS A 53 3.30 -7.20 1.53
N PRO A 54 4.06 -6.30 2.17
CA PRO A 54 5.29 -5.80 1.58
C PRO A 54 6.22 -6.98 1.25
N HIS A 55 6.78 -6.96 0.04
CA HIS A 55 7.64 -7.99 -0.52
C HIS A 55 8.82 -7.33 -1.23
N GLY A 56 9.95 -8.01 -1.31
CA GLY A 56 11.14 -7.46 -1.95
C GLY A 56 11.68 -6.20 -1.26
N ASP A 57 12.34 -5.37 -2.07
CA ASP A 57 12.90 -4.09 -1.64
C ASP A 57 11.81 -3.02 -1.52
N GLY A 58 11.93 -2.20 -0.47
CA GLY A 58 11.00 -1.11 -0.24
C GLY A 58 11.55 -0.17 0.82
N ILE A 59 11.27 1.12 0.63
CA ILE A 59 11.73 2.16 1.53
C ILE A 59 10.68 2.35 2.62
N ARG A 60 11.09 2.17 3.87
CA ARG A 60 10.26 2.50 5.02
C ARG A 60 10.69 3.83 5.62
N ARG A 61 9.79 4.81 5.58
CA ARG A 61 9.96 6.13 6.19
C ARG A 61 9.17 6.16 7.48
N TYR A 62 9.83 6.34 8.61
CA TYR A 62 9.16 6.52 9.89
C TYR A 62 8.89 8.00 10.14
N LEU A 63 7.79 8.31 10.84
CA LEU A 63 7.42 9.69 11.15
C LEU A 63 8.50 10.42 11.98
N ASN A 64 9.37 9.68 12.67
CA ASN A 64 10.54 10.22 13.38
C ASN A 64 11.68 10.69 12.45
N GLY A 65 11.47 10.70 11.13
CA GLY A 65 12.48 11.07 10.12
C GLY A 65 13.51 9.99 9.82
N SER A 66 13.41 8.81 10.44
CA SER A 66 14.30 7.67 10.13
C SER A 66 13.87 7.06 8.79
N LEU A 67 14.77 7.08 7.82
CA LEU A 67 14.66 6.34 6.57
C LEU A 67 15.36 5.00 6.78
N VAL A 68 14.68 3.89 6.48
CA VAL A 68 15.28 2.56 6.46
C VAL A 68 15.08 1.99 5.06
N GLU A 69 16.20 1.72 4.39
CA GLU A 69 16.30 1.07 3.07
C GLU A 69 16.21 -0.46 3.19
#